data_AF-A0A5K4EA68-F1
#
_entry.id   AF-A0A5K4EA68-F1
#
_cell.length_a   1.000
_cell.length_b   1.000
_cell.length_c   1.000
_cell.angle_alpha   90.00
_cell.angle_beta   90.00
_cell.angle_gamma   90.00
#
_symmetry.space_group_name_H-M   'P 1'
#
loop_
_entity.id
_entity.type
_entity.pdbx_description
1 polymer ?
#
loop_
_entity_poly.entity_id
_entity_poly.type
_entity_poly.pdbx_seq_one_letter_code
_entity_poly.pdbx_strand_id
1 'polypeptide(L)'
;MSLVFSSVGSHILNAVNVNSALVSLAILTALINPCSVADVRKNIPSTNDLLMVFILCRHGDRSPVHTFPTDPYRRLWKMGYGQLTAYGAEQHHELGRVIRKMYSGFVPEVYHKDETLFRSSGTERTLMSANNFIRGFYHLEKKSTNNVPPVFSRLAQEDHLLKMSSKCPKFERLFHQLMNSSVVSQKANILRNFFDLLEHTTVFTC
;
A
#
# COMPACT_ATOMS: atom_id res chain seq x y z
N MET A 1 -58.77 -45.55 -54.70
CA MET A 1 -59.74 -44.54 -54.21
C MET A 1 -59.27 -43.20 -54.73
N SER A 2 -59.93 -42.72 -55.77
CA SER A 2 -59.74 -41.40 -56.38
C SER A 2 -60.12 -40.31 -55.39
N LEU A 3 -59.50 -39.13 -55.47
CA LEU A 3 -60.16 -37.82 -55.37
C LEU A 3 -59.19 -36.74 -55.91
N VAL A 4 -59.76 -35.90 -56.77
CA VAL A 4 -59.18 -34.72 -57.44
C VAL A 4 -59.91 -33.47 -56.93
N PHE A 5 -59.31 -32.30 -57.18
CA PHE A 5 -59.80 -30.89 -57.04
C PHE A 5 -59.44 -30.20 -55.71
N SER A 6 -58.97 -28.94 -55.65
CA SER A 6 -58.76 -27.88 -56.65
C SER A 6 -57.89 -26.72 -56.10
N SER A 7 -57.15 -26.08 -57.01
CA SER A 7 -56.72 -24.66 -57.14
C SER A 7 -57.16 -23.61 -56.09
N VAL A 8 -56.24 -22.72 -55.67
CA VAL A 8 -56.09 -21.29 -56.06
C VAL A 8 -55.14 -20.59 -55.07
N GLY A 9 -54.16 -19.80 -55.55
CA GLY A 9 -53.46 -18.81 -54.70
C GLY A 9 -52.07 -18.38 -55.15
N SER A 10 -51.91 -17.87 -56.36
CA SER A 10 -50.72 -17.12 -56.81
C SER A 10 -50.79 -15.67 -56.32
N HIS A 11 -49.80 -15.16 -55.58
CA HIS A 11 -49.49 -13.72 -55.55
C HIS A 11 -48.07 -13.42 -55.02
N ILE A 12 -47.32 -12.70 -55.87
CA ILE A 12 -46.22 -11.77 -55.58
C ILE A 12 -44.82 -12.38 -55.40
N LEU A 13 -44.21 -12.70 -56.54
CA LEU A 13 -42.78 -12.46 -56.78
C LEU A 13 -42.61 -10.98 -57.14
N ASN A 14 -42.03 -10.18 -56.23
CA ASN A 14 -41.52 -8.85 -56.57
C ASN A 14 -40.06 -8.74 -56.14
N ALA A 15 -39.21 -8.80 -57.16
CA ALA A 15 -37.93 -8.13 -57.34
C ALA A 15 -37.29 -7.47 -56.11
N VAL A 16 -36.28 -8.12 -55.56
CA VAL A 16 -35.16 -7.41 -54.93
C VAL A 16 -33.97 -7.50 -55.87
N ASN A 17 -33.96 -6.64 -56.89
CA ASN A 17 -32.78 -6.41 -57.72
C ASN A 17 -31.81 -5.53 -56.92
N VAL A 18 -31.12 -6.12 -55.94
CA VAL A 18 -29.99 -5.45 -55.30
C VAL A 18 -28.83 -5.56 -56.28
N ASN A 19 -28.45 -4.43 -56.89
CA ASN A 19 -27.28 -4.36 -57.76
C ASN A 19 -26.09 -5.08 -57.09
N SER A 20 -25.59 -6.14 -57.71
CA SER A 20 -24.45 -6.94 -57.23
C SER A 20 -23.20 -6.10 -56.97
N ALA A 21 -23.10 -4.94 -57.62
CA ALA A 21 -22.08 -3.92 -57.38
C ALA A 21 -22.17 -3.27 -55.99
N LEU A 22 -23.39 -3.02 -55.47
CA LEU A 22 -23.59 -2.41 -54.15
C LEU A 22 -23.30 -3.40 -53.02
N VAL A 23 -23.65 -4.68 -53.21
CA VAL A 23 -23.30 -5.75 -52.27
C VAL A 23 -21.78 -5.99 -52.26
N SER A 24 -21.15 -5.99 -53.43
CA SER A 24 -19.69 -6.11 -53.56
C SER A 24 -18.94 -4.92 -52.94
N LEU A 25 -19.47 -3.69 -53.08
CA LEU A 25 -18.87 -2.49 -52.49
C LEU A 25 -19.00 -2.47 -50.96
N ALA A 26 -20.13 -2.93 -50.41
CA ALA A 26 -20.35 -3.05 -48.97
C ALA A 26 -19.48 -4.15 -48.31
N ILE A 27 -19.24 -5.26 -49.03
CA ILE A 27 -18.31 -6.31 -48.57
C ILE A 27 -16.86 -5.81 -48.67
N LEU A 28 -16.52 -5.07 -49.72
CA LEU A 28 -15.20 -4.49 -49.88
C LEU A 28 -14.91 -3.47 -48.76
N THR A 29 -15.87 -2.59 -48.41
CA THR A 29 -15.72 -1.64 -47.29
C THR A 29 -15.67 -2.33 -45.92
N ALA A 30 -16.32 -3.48 -45.74
CA ALA A 30 -16.20 -4.29 -44.51
C ALA A 30 -14.87 -5.05 -44.40
N LEU A 31 -14.20 -5.36 -45.52
CA LEU A 31 -12.87 -5.98 -45.57
C LEU A 31 -11.73 -4.97 -45.44
N ILE A 32 -11.95 -3.70 -45.80
CA ILE A 32 -11.17 -2.55 -45.32
C ILE A 32 -11.74 -2.09 -43.98
N ASN A 33 -11.93 -3.03 -43.05
CA ASN A 33 -11.91 -2.66 -41.65
C ASN A 33 -10.51 -2.08 -41.44
N PRO A 34 -10.33 -0.77 -41.19
CA PRO A 34 -9.05 -0.33 -40.68
C PRO A 34 -8.89 -1.18 -39.44
N CYS A 35 -7.92 -2.09 -39.46
CA CYS A 35 -7.43 -2.77 -38.26
C CYS A 35 -7.47 -1.67 -37.22
N SER A 36 -8.42 -1.76 -36.28
CA SER A 36 -8.56 -0.70 -35.29
C SER A 36 -7.19 -0.67 -34.70
N VAL A 37 -6.47 0.42 -34.97
CA VAL A 37 -5.28 0.78 -34.24
C VAL A 37 -5.86 1.07 -32.88
N ALA A 38 -6.17 0.00 -32.15
CA ALA A 38 -6.49 0.01 -30.76
C ALA A 38 -5.25 0.66 -30.19
N ASP A 39 -5.44 1.92 -29.87
CA ASP A 39 -4.47 2.95 -29.61
C ASP A 39 -3.20 2.35 -28.99
N VAL A 40 -2.17 2.10 -29.80
CA VAL A 40 -0.85 1.77 -29.26
C VAL A 40 -0.35 2.92 -28.36
N ARG A 41 -0.92 4.13 -28.55
CA ARG A 41 -0.71 5.30 -27.69
C ARG A 41 -1.31 5.20 -26.30
N LYS A 42 -2.27 4.30 -26.01
CA LYS A 42 -2.84 4.17 -24.65
C LYS A 42 -1.84 3.64 -23.62
N ASN A 43 -0.76 2.99 -24.07
CA ASN A 43 0.25 2.40 -23.18
C ASN A 43 1.55 3.21 -23.12
N ILE A 44 1.63 4.40 -23.74
CA ILE A 44 2.80 5.27 -23.59
C ILE A 44 2.51 6.20 -22.40
N PRO A 45 3.30 6.11 -21.31
CA PRO A 45 3.10 6.99 -20.17
C PRO A 45 3.23 8.45 -20.60
N SER A 46 2.20 9.25 -20.36
CA SER A 46 2.26 10.70 -20.50
C SER A 46 3.16 11.30 -19.42
N THR A 47 3.62 12.54 -19.62
CA THR A 47 4.43 13.26 -18.61
C THR A 47 3.70 13.47 -17.27
N ASN A 48 2.38 13.27 -17.23
CA ASN A 48 1.53 13.45 -16.05
C ASN A 48 1.09 12.12 -15.42
N ASP A 49 1.55 10.98 -15.95
CA ASP A 49 1.14 9.67 -15.44
C ASP A 49 1.90 9.34 -14.16
N LEU A 50 1.18 8.85 -13.15
CA LEU A 50 1.79 8.33 -11.94
C LEU A 50 2.54 7.03 -12.28
N LEU A 51 3.86 7.04 -12.11
CA LEU A 51 4.71 5.88 -12.44
C LEU A 51 4.99 4.98 -11.23
N MET A 52 5.20 5.57 -10.06
CA MET A 52 5.59 4.82 -8.85
C MET A 52 5.25 5.61 -7.58
N VAL A 53 4.88 4.89 -6.52
CA VAL A 53 4.62 5.46 -5.20
C VAL A 53 5.51 4.79 -4.16
N PHE A 54 6.21 5.60 -3.37
CA PHE A 54 6.95 5.14 -2.19
C PHE A 54 6.26 5.66 -0.93
N ILE A 55 5.94 4.75 -0.01
CA ILE A 55 5.30 5.09 1.26
C ILE A 55 6.20 4.63 2.39
N LEU A 56 6.67 5.58 3.19
CA LEU A 56 7.38 5.32 4.43
C LEU A 56 6.50 5.78 5.59
N CYS A 57 6.16 4.86 6.48
CA CYS A 57 5.35 5.15 7.65
C CYS A 57 6.01 4.63 8.92
N ARG A 58 5.75 5.32 10.04
CA ARG A 58 6.06 4.82 11.38
C ARG A 58 5.03 3.75 11.76
N HIS A 59 5.41 2.85 12.66
CA HIS A 59 4.48 1.94 13.32
C HIS A 59 3.35 2.70 14.05
N GLY A 60 2.26 1.99 14.35
CA GLY A 60 1.12 2.53 15.08
C GLY A 60 1.40 2.71 16.56
N ASP A 61 0.38 3.14 17.30
CA ASP A 61 0.42 3.25 18.75
C ASP A 61 0.93 1.96 19.42
N ARG A 62 1.75 2.12 20.46
CA ARG A 62 2.46 1.03 21.13
C ARG A 62 2.63 1.29 22.63
N SER A 63 2.89 0.23 23.38
CA SER A 63 3.41 0.36 24.74
C SER A 63 4.78 1.05 24.78
N PRO A 64 5.18 1.62 25.94
CA PRO A 64 6.52 2.17 26.16
C PRO A 64 7.60 1.13 25.82
N VAL A 65 8.76 1.57 25.33
CA VAL A 65 9.91 0.66 25.10
C VAL A 65 10.76 0.52 26.36
N HIS A 66 10.84 1.60 27.13
CA HIS A 66 11.55 1.68 28.39
C HIS A 66 10.63 2.33 29.42
N THR A 67 11.00 2.21 30.69
CA THR A 67 10.30 2.82 31.82
C THR A 67 11.33 3.34 32.82
N PHE A 68 10.84 4.08 33.81
CA PHE A 68 11.62 4.59 34.93
C PHE A 68 11.29 3.80 36.22
N PRO A 69 12.16 3.87 37.24
CA PRO A 69 11.99 3.11 38.48
C PRO A 69 10.63 3.31 39.16
N THR A 70 10.10 4.55 39.20
CA THR A 70 8.88 4.90 39.91
C THR A 70 7.59 4.81 39.08
N ASP A 71 7.62 4.21 37.87
CA ASP A 71 6.43 4.11 37.00
C ASP A 71 5.31 3.26 37.64
N PRO A 72 4.18 3.87 38.04
CA PRO A 72 3.08 3.14 38.68
C PRO A 72 2.29 2.28 37.68
N TYR A 73 2.48 2.49 36.37
CA TYR A 73 1.70 1.87 35.32
C TYR A 73 2.40 0.67 34.66
N ARG A 74 3.58 0.27 35.15
CA ARG A 74 4.37 -0.83 34.59
C ARG A 74 3.56 -2.10 34.34
N ARG A 75 2.65 -2.45 35.26
CA ARG A 75 1.82 -3.66 35.20
C ARG A 75 0.65 -3.59 34.22
N LEU A 76 0.30 -2.42 33.69
CA LEU A 76 -0.82 -2.26 32.74
C LEU A 76 -0.47 -2.78 31.35
N TRP A 77 0.82 -2.84 31.00
CA TRP A 77 1.31 -3.26 29.69
C TRP A 77 1.40 -4.79 29.58
N LYS A 78 0.23 -5.46 29.59
CA LYS A 78 0.11 -6.93 29.61
C LYS A 78 0.80 -7.65 28.45
N MET A 79 0.86 -7.01 27.28
CA MET A 79 1.57 -7.54 26.10
C MET A 79 3.09 -7.40 26.21
N GLY A 80 3.58 -6.67 27.21
CA GLY A 80 4.97 -6.26 27.33
C GLY A 80 5.25 -4.91 26.65
N TYR A 81 6.51 -4.49 26.76
CA TYR A 81 6.99 -3.21 26.25
C TYR A 81 7.33 -3.25 24.76
N GLY A 82 7.18 -2.10 24.10
CA GLY A 82 7.45 -1.92 22.69
C GLY A 82 6.50 -2.67 21.75
N GLN A 83 5.38 -3.18 22.25
CA GLN A 83 4.37 -3.93 21.50
C GLN A 83 3.29 -3.02 20.93
N LEU A 84 2.79 -3.37 19.75
CA LEU A 84 1.69 -2.65 19.10
C LEU A 84 0.40 -2.82 19.92
N THR A 85 -0.33 -1.74 20.15
CA THR A 85 -1.65 -1.81 20.81
C THR A 85 -2.74 -2.16 19.79
N ALA A 86 -3.92 -2.54 20.29
CA ALA A 86 -5.09 -2.71 19.42
C ALA A 86 -5.46 -1.42 18.68
N TYR A 87 -5.30 -0.28 19.35
CA TYR A 87 -5.49 1.03 18.73
C TYR A 87 -4.47 1.30 17.62
N GLY A 88 -3.18 0.97 17.86
CA GLY A 88 -2.14 1.08 16.84
C GLY A 88 -2.34 0.16 15.64
N ALA A 89 -2.94 -1.03 15.85
CA ALA A 89 -3.35 -1.90 14.77
C ALA A 89 -4.45 -1.27 13.91
N GLU A 90 -5.49 -0.69 14.52
CA GLU A 90 -6.57 -0.02 13.80
C GLU A 90 -6.06 1.21 13.03
N GLN A 91 -5.15 1.99 13.61
CA GLN A 91 -4.51 3.12 12.92
C GLN A 91 -3.88 2.70 11.59
N HIS A 92 -3.17 1.56 11.56
CA HIS A 92 -2.57 1.07 10.33
C HIS A 92 -3.58 0.49 9.36
N HIS A 93 -4.61 -0.19 9.88
CA HIS A 93 -5.72 -0.66 9.08
C HIS A 93 -6.40 0.50 8.33
N GLU A 94 -6.74 1.58 9.04
CA GLU A 94 -7.34 2.75 8.41
C GLU A 94 -6.38 3.48 7.46
N LEU A 95 -5.10 3.59 7.83
CA LEU A 95 -4.08 4.13 6.93
C LEU A 95 -4.03 3.35 5.60
N GLY A 96 -4.11 2.02 5.65
CA GLY A 96 -4.20 1.17 4.47
C GLY A 96 -5.41 1.51 3.61
N ARG A 97 -6.59 1.68 4.21
CA ARG A 97 -7.82 2.04 3.50
C ARG A 97 -7.74 3.42 2.83
N VAL A 98 -7.17 4.40 3.53
CA VAL A 98 -6.99 5.76 3.00
C VAL A 98 -6.05 5.74 1.79
N ILE A 99 -4.89 5.08 1.90
CA ILE A 99 -3.94 4.97 0.78
C ILE A 99 -4.56 4.20 -0.38
N ARG A 100 -5.30 3.11 -0.12
CA ARG A 100 -6.02 2.37 -1.16
C ARG A 100 -7.00 3.25 -1.92
N LYS A 101 -7.73 4.12 -1.22
CA LYS A 101 -8.66 5.07 -1.83
C LYS A 101 -7.94 6.10 -2.68
N MET A 102 -6.80 6.64 -2.22
CA MET A 102 -6.04 7.64 -2.97
C MET A 102 -5.44 7.08 -4.27
N TYR A 103 -5.07 5.81 -4.30
CA TYR A 103 -4.41 5.17 -5.44
C TYR A 103 -5.24 4.05 -6.08
N SER A 104 -6.57 4.11 -5.98
CA SER A 104 -7.45 3.02 -6.43
C SER A 104 -7.36 2.72 -7.93
N GLY A 105 -7.02 3.72 -8.74
CA GLY A 105 -6.81 3.57 -10.20
C GLY A 105 -5.39 3.15 -10.58
N PHE A 106 -4.46 3.12 -9.62
CA PHE A 106 -3.06 2.78 -9.85
C PHE A 106 -2.69 1.41 -9.29
N VAL A 107 -3.27 1.02 -8.15
CA VAL A 107 -2.92 -0.23 -7.45
C VAL A 107 -3.92 -1.34 -7.82
N PRO A 108 -3.46 -2.54 -8.25
CA PRO A 108 -4.35 -3.64 -8.59
C PRO A 108 -5.22 -4.08 -7.41
N GLU A 109 -6.43 -4.58 -7.67
CA GLU A 109 -7.34 -5.08 -6.61
C GLU A 109 -6.80 -6.34 -5.93
N VAL A 110 -6.08 -7.17 -6.70
CA VAL A 110 -5.46 -8.41 -6.25
C VAL A 110 -3.96 -8.17 -6.17
N TYR A 111 -3.34 -8.58 -5.07
CA TYR A 111 -1.89 -8.49 -4.92
C TYR A 111 -1.17 -9.25 -6.05
N HIS A 112 -0.15 -8.59 -6.62
CA HIS A 112 0.78 -9.17 -7.57
C HIS A 112 2.21 -8.83 -7.16
N LYS A 113 3.10 -9.83 -7.14
CA LYS A 113 4.47 -9.69 -6.61
C LYS A 113 5.34 -8.67 -7.32
N ASP A 114 5.05 -8.39 -8.59
CA ASP A 114 5.83 -7.47 -9.43
C ASP A 114 5.29 -6.04 -9.41
N GLU A 115 4.12 -5.82 -8.80
CA GLU A 115 3.43 -4.52 -8.76
C GLU A 115 3.51 -3.85 -7.38
N THR A 116 3.67 -4.63 -6.31
CA THR A 116 3.64 -4.11 -4.94
C THR A 116 4.63 -4.85 -4.05
N LEU A 117 5.41 -4.10 -3.27
CA LEU A 117 6.38 -4.63 -2.32
C LEU A 117 6.12 -4.05 -0.93
N PHE A 118 5.96 -4.92 0.06
CA PHE A 118 5.88 -4.52 1.46
C PHE A 118 7.17 -4.88 2.19
N ARG A 119 7.83 -3.87 2.77
CA ARG A 119 9.02 -4.05 3.60
C ARG A 119 8.80 -3.39 4.96
N SER A 120 9.23 -4.07 6.01
CA SER A 120 9.21 -3.56 7.38
C SER A 120 10.55 -3.79 8.07
N SER A 121 10.89 -2.98 9.08
CA SER A 121 12.02 -3.29 9.95
C SER A 121 11.69 -4.50 10.83
N GLY A 122 12.72 -5.25 11.25
CA GLY A 122 12.57 -6.51 11.98
C GLY A 122 12.20 -6.35 13.45
N THR A 123 11.19 -5.53 13.77
CA THR A 123 10.60 -5.44 15.11
C THR A 123 9.14 -5.86 15.08
N GLU A 124 8.65 -6.46 16.16
CA GLU A 124 7.30 -7.05 16.22
C GLU A 124 6.23 -6.02 15.88
N ARG A 125 6.28 -4.84 16.51
CA ARG A 125 5.33 -3.75 16.27
C ARG A 125 5.29 -3.24 14.83
N THR A 126 6.42 -3.23 14.11
CA THR A 126 6.49 -2.75 12.72
C THR A 126 5.99 -3.82 11.76
N LEU A 127 6.24 -5.10 12.04
CA LEU A 127 5.68 -6.22 11.28
C LEU A 127 4.15 -6.28 11.46
N MET A 128 3.67 -6.18 12.70
CA MET A 128 2.23 -6.13 12.99
C MET A 128 1.55 -4.92 12.34
N SER A 129 2.20 -3.75 12.37
CA SER A 129 1.70 -2.54 11.69
C SER A 129 1.57 -2.74 10.19
N ALA A 130 2.59 -3.30 9.54
CA ALA A 130 2.58 -3.58 8.10
C ALA A 130 1.47 -4.58 7.72
N ASN A 131 1.27 -5.63 8.53
CA ASN A 131 0.19 -6.59 8.31
C ASN A 131 -1.21 -5.95 8.45
N ASN A 132 -1.42 -5.09 9.44
CA ASN A 132 -2.70 -4.38 9.58
C ASN A 132 -2.92 -3.37 8.45
N PHE A 133 -1.87 -2.69 8.00
CA PHE A 133 -1.92 -1.85 6.79
C PHE A 133 -2.38 -2.66 5.58
N ILE A 134 -1.77 -3.83 5.33
CA ILE A 134 -2.13 -4.73 4.23
C ILE A 134 -3.59 -5.15 4.29
N ARG A 135 -4.10 -5.49 5.50
CA ARG A 135 -5.50 -5.85 5.70
C ARG A 135 -6.47 -4.76 5.24
N GLY A 136 -6.18 -3.51 5.61
CA GLY A 136 -6.99 -2.36 5.19
C GLY A 136 -6.81 -2.03 3.71
N PHE A 137 -5.58 -2.13 3.21
CA PHE A 137 -5.20 -1.77 1.85
C PHE A 137 -5.80 -2.72 0.79
N TYR A 138 -5.88 -4.02 1.06
CA TYR A 138 -6.50 -5.01 0.16
C TYR A 138 -7.90 -5.48 0.61
N HIS A 139 -8.50 -4.79 1.59
CA HIS A 139 -9.83 -5.14 2.14
C HIS A 139 -9.97 -6.62 2.56
N LEU A 140 -8.93 -7.18 3.17
CA LEU A 140 -8.87 -8.61 3.51
C LEU A 140 -9.90 -9.04 4.57
N GLU A 141 -10.49 -8.09 5.31
CA GLU A 141 -11.60 -8.32 6.24
C GLU A 141 -12.85 -8.94 5.56
N LYS A 142 -13.05 -8.66 4.26
CA LYS A 142 -14.29 -8.99 3.55
C LYS A 142 -14.26 -10.35 2.87
N LYS A 143 -13.10 -11.00 2.77
CA LYS A 143 -12.92 -12.24 1.99
C LYS A 143 -11.87 -13.13 2.65
N SER A 144 -12.23 -14.39 2.91
CA SER A 144 -11.23 -15.42 3.16
C SER A 144 -10.41 -15.61 1.89
N THR A 145 -9.14 -15.24 1.91
CA THR A 145 -8.24 -15.32 0.75
C THR A 145 -6.87 -15.82 1.17
N ASN A 146 -6.27 -16.66 0.33
CA ASN A 146 -4.89 -17.08 0.49
C ASN A 146 -3.90 -16.08 -0.11
N ASN A 147 -4.40 -15.03 -0.80
CA ASN A 147 -3.57 -14.02 -1.44
C ASN A 147 -3.26 -12.84 -0.50
N VAL A 148 -2.64 -13.13 0.64
CA VAL A 148 -2.17 -12.11 1.58
C VAL A 148 -0.73 -11.71 1.18
N PRO A 149 -0.47 -10.43 0.87
CA PRO A 149 0.88 -9.97 0.55
C PRO A 149 1.90 -10.31 1.64
N PRO A 150 3.09 -10.79 1.29
CA PRO A 150 4.17 -10.99 2.25
C PRO A 150 4.77 -9.66 2.71
N VAL A 151 5.18 -9.57 3.97
CA VAL A 151 5.99 -8.47 4.51
C VAL A 151 7.44 -8.94 4.62
N PHE A 152 8.32 -8.37 3.81
CA PHE A 152 9.75 -8.66 3.86
C PHE A 152 10.43 -7.87 4.98
N SER A 153 11.41 -8.49 5.62
CA SER A 153 12.18 -7.85 6.67
C SER A 153 13.62 -8.36 6.71
N ARG A 154 14.46 -7.62 7.44
CA ARG A 154 15.84 -7.99 7.77
C ARG A 154 15.98 -8.01 9.27
N LEU A 155 16.92 -8.81 9.76
CA LEU A 155 17.28 -8.77 11.18
C LEU A 155 17.72 -7.35 11.54
N ALA A 156 17.36 -6.92 12.75
CA ALA A 156 17.59 -5.56 13.21
C ALA A 156 19.03 -5.07 13.01
N GLN A 157 20.01 -5.94 13.24
CA GLN A 157 21.45 -5.65 13.17
C GLN A 157 21.94 -5.50 11.71
N GLU A 158 21.21 -6.09 10.77
CA GLU A 158 21.52 -6.14 9.34
C GLU A 158 20.65 -5.15 8.53
N ASP A 159 19.70 -4.47 9.19
CA ASP A 159 18.81 -3.53 8.53
C ASP A 159 19.47 -2.15 8.39
N HIS A 160 20.28 -2.05 7.34
CA HIS A 160 20.96 -0.82 6.91
C HIS A 160 20.01 0.24 6.32
N LEU A 161 18.72 -0.08 6.13
CA LEU A 161 17.76 0.83 5.51
C LEU A 161 16.81 1.46 6.54
N LEU A 162 16.09 0.64 7.33
CA LEU A 162 14.98 1.15 8.15
C LEU A 162 15.33 1.29 9.64
N LYS A 163 16.25 0.46 10.17
CA LYS A 163 16.62 0.50 11.59
C LYS A 163 17.93 1.22 11.85
N MET A 164 18.75 1.42 10.81
CA MET A 164 20.07 2.07 10.87
C MET A 164 20.92 1.62 12.07
N SER A 165 20.76 0.37 12.51
CA SER A 165 21.34 -0.13 13.77
C SER A 165 22.76 -0.68 13.59
N SER A 166 23.37 -0.38 12.44
CA SER A 166 24.69 -0.86 12.07
C SER A 166 25.76 -0.07 12.80
N LYS A 167 26.78 -0.78 13.28
CA LYS A 167 27.94 -0.15 13.92
C LYS A 167 28.62 0.79 12.92
N CYS A 168 28.63 2.08 13.23
CA CYS A 168 29.23 3.11 12.40
C CYS A 168 30.10 4.02 13.28
N PRO A 169 31.41 3.76 13.37
CA PRO A 169 32.31 4.54 14.24
C PRO A 169 32.34 6.04 13.90
N LYS A 170 32.10 6.40 12.64
CA LYS A 170 32.00 7.81 12.22
C LYS A 170 30.73 8.46 12.78
N PHE A 171 29.60 7.76 12.75
CA PHE A 171 28.36 8.24 13.36
C PHE A 171 28.54 8.45 14.87
N GLU A 172 29.10 7.47 15.58
CA GLU A 172 29.36 7.59 17.03
C GLU A 172 30.22 8.82 17.34
N ARG A 173 31.31 9.03 16.60
CA ARG A 173 32.17 10.21 16.76
C ARG A 173 31.41 11.52 16.53
N LEU A 174 30.65 11.61 15.44
CA LEU A 174 29.88 12.81 15.10
C LEU A 174 28.77 13.08 16.13
N PHE A 175 28.12 12.03 16.62
CA PHE A 175 27.11 12.13 17.66
C PHE A 175 27.72 12.66 18.97
N HIS A 176 28.85 12.10 19.42
CA HIS A 176 29.54 12.60 20.62
C HIS A 176 30.02 14.04 20.46
N GLN A 177 30.56 14.40 19.29
CA GLN A 177 30.95 15.78 18.98
C GLN A 177 29.76 16.74 19.06
N LEU A 178 28.60 16.35 18.51
CA LEU A 178 27.38 17.15 18.58
C LEU A 178 26.87 17.27 20.01
N MET A 179 26.77 16.17 20.75
CA MET A 179 26.27 16.16 22.13
C MET A 179 27.15 16.97 23.09
N ASN A 180 28.46 17.07 22.82
CA ASN A 180 29.40 17.89 23.60
C ASN A 180 29.52 19.33 23.08
N SER A 181 28.77 19.71 22.04
CA SER A 181 28.84 21.06 21.45
C SER A 181 28.18 22.12 22.35
N SER A 182 28.59 23.37 22.18
CA SER A 182 27.96 24.51 22.86
C SER A 182 26.47 24.63 22.58
N VAL A 183 26.02 24.25 21.38
CA VAL A 183 24.61 24.29 20.97
C VAL A 183 23.76 23.36 21.84
N VAL A 184 24.23 22.14 22.08
CA VAL A 184 23.50 21.18 22.92
C VAL A 184 23.56 21.61 24.39
N SER A 185 24.75 21.98 24.88
CA SER A 185 24.93 22.42 26.27
C SER A 185 24.08 23.66 26.61
N GLN A 186 23.97 24.63 25.70
CA GLN A 186 23.11 25.81 25.89
C GLN A 186 21.63 25.43 25.95
N LYS A 187 21.16 24.56 25.04
CA LYS A 187 19.78 24.06 25.07
C LYS A 187 19.47 23.25 26.33
N ALA A 188 20.40 22.39 26.75
CA ALA A 188 20.27 21.62 27.98
C ALA A 188 20.20 22.54 29.20
N ASN A 189 20.98 23.61 29.23
CA ASN A 189 20.98 24.57 30.32
C ASN A 189 19.62 25.30 30.47
N ILE A 190 18.97 25.63 29.35
CA ILE A 190 17.62 26.23 29.36
C ILE A 190 16.59 25.29 30.03
N LEU A 191 16.79 23.97 29.90
CA LEU A 191 15.88 22.95 30.42
C LEU A 191 16.33 22.38 31.77
N ARG A 192 17.35 22.96 32.43
CA ARG A 192 17.96 22.40 33.65
C ARG A 192 16.93 22.11 34.74
N ASN A 193 16.10 23.09 35.10
CA ASN A 193 15.08 22.92 36.14
C ASN A 193 14.06 21.82 35.79
N PHE A 194 13.76 21.63 34.50
CA PHE A 194 12.88 20.56 34.05
C PHE A 194 13.55 19.19 34.15
N PHE A 195 14.84 19.09 33.81
CA PHE A 195 15.61 17.86 34.00
C PHE A 195 15.75 17.52 35.49
N ASP A 196 16.04 18.50 36.35
CA ASP A 196 16.09 18.30 37.80
C ASP A 196 14.73 17.76 38.31
N LEU A 197 13.61 18.36 37.88
CA LEU A 197 12.27 17.87 38.22
C LEU A 197 12.05 16.41 37.76
N LEU A 198 12.43 16.08 36.53
CA LEU A 198 12.29 14.74 36.00
C LEU A 198 13.14 13.73 36.77
N GLU A 199 14.39 14.06 37.10
CA GLU A 199 15.28 13.20 37.87
C GLU A 199 14.69 12.89 39.25
N HIS A 200 14.22 13.91 39.99
CA HIS A 200 13.60 13.72 41.30
C HIS A 200 12.29 12.93 41.23
N THR A 201 11.46 13.16 40.20
CA THR A 201 10.14 12.53 40.08
C THR A 201 10.24 11.07 39.60
N THR A 202 11.10 10.84 38.62
CA THR A 202 11.23 9.52 37.97
C THR A 202 12.29 8.63 38.62
N VAL A 203 13.20 9.23 39.41
CA VAL A 203 14.40 8.60 39.96
C VAL A 203 15.27 8.03 38.83
N PHE A 204 15.15 8.59 37.63
CA PHE A 204 15.95 8.23 36.48
C PHE A 204 17.21 9.08 36.46
N THR A 205 18.35 8.45 36.77
CA THR A 205 19.67 9.05 36.65
C THR A 205 20.27 8.65 35.31
N CYS A 206 20.69 9.63 34.50
CA CYS A 206 21.36 9.42 33.21
C CYS A 206 22.79 8.87 33.35
#